data_AF-A0A7K5VP39-F1
#
_entry.id   AF-A0A7K5VP39-F1
#
_cell.length_a   1.000
_cell.length_b   1.000
_cell.length_c   1.000
_cell.angle_alpha   90.00
_cell.angle_beta   90.00
_cell.angle_gamma   90.00
#
_symmetry.space_group_name_H-M   'P 1'
#
loop_
_entity.id
_entity.type
_entity.pdbx_description
1 polymer ?
#
loop_
_entity_poly.entity_id
_entity_poly.type
_entity_poly.pdbx_seq_one_letter_code
_entity_poly.pdbx_strand_id
1 'polypeptide(L)'
;PCLSPGYAWAMVQEMSRLCQPLSQPVTFAVRAALVPGSVPQLQWLMQQSHRYTLTVWTGKEDMYSIEDLLFIRENFDKSRVYYDIFEPQNSEFKKAIGI
;
A
#
# COMPACT_ATOMS: atom_id res chain seq x y z
N PRO A 1 2.73 18.13 -11.24
CA PRO A 1 2.99 17.14 -10.17
C PRO A 1 2.33 17.60 -8.86
N CYS A 2 1.07 17.20 -8.66
CA CYS A 2 0.34 17.48 -7.44
C CYS A 2 0.61 16.30 -6.49
N LEU A 3 1.73 16.34 -5.76
CA LEU A 3 2.01 15.37 -4.70
C LEU A 3 1.01 15.64 -3.58
N SER A 4 -0.13 14.94 -3.59
CA SER A 4 -0.99 14.86 -2.41
C SER A 4 -0.13 14.29 -1.28
N PRO A 5 -0.11 14.92 -0.09
CA PRO A 5 0.63 14.37 1.03
C PRO A 5 -0.03 13.02 1.36
N GLY A 6 0.71 11.94 1.22
CA GLY A 6 0.19 10.61 1.54
C GLY A 6 -0.04 10.43 3.04
N TYR A 7 0.06 9.20 3.53
CA TYR A 7 -0.06 8.86 4.94
C TYR A 7 1.04 9.51 5.80
N ALA A 8 0.63 10.41 6.69
CA ALA A 8 1.52 11.06 7.65
C ALA A 8 1.93 10.11 8.79
N TRP A 9 3.04 10.42 9.46
CA TRP A 9 3.53 9.65 10.62
C TRP A 9 2.48 9.47 11.71
N ALA A 10 1.78 10.54 12.08
CA ALA A 10 0.73 10.48 13.08
C ALA A 10 -0.39 9.49 12.71
N MET A 11 -0.72 9.37 11.43
CA MET A 11 -1.74 8.43 10.95
C MET A 11 -1.29 6.98 11.13
N VAL A 12 -0.09 6.64 10.66
CA VAL A 12 0.40 5.25 10.74
C VAL A 12 0.72 4.83 12.17
N GLN A 13 1.15 5.76 13.03
CA GLN A 13 1.34 5.50 14.45
C GLN A 13 0.03 5.20 15.16
N GLU A 14 -1.04 5.95 14.86
CA GLU A 14 -2.36 5.70 15.41
C GLU A 14 -2.94 4.37 14.90
N MET A 15 -2.77 4.05 13.61
CA MET A 15 -3.14 2.74 13.06
C MET A 15 -2.44 1.60 13.81
N SER A 16 -1.13 1.70 14.04
CA SER A 16 -0.38 0.71 14.81
C SER A 16 -0.92 0.56 16.23
N ARG A 17 -1.15 1.68 16.94
CA ARG A 17 -1.65 1.70 18.31
C ARG A 17 -3.01 1.02 18.45
N LEU A 18 -3.93 1.31 17.53
CA LEU A 18 -5.28 0.72 17.51
C LEU A 18 -5.23 -0.79 17.23
N CYS A 19 -4.30 -1.24 16.39
CA CYS A 19 -4.21 -2.64 15.97
C CYS A 19 -3.29 -3.50 16.85
N GLN A 20 -2.42 -2.91 17.66
CA GLN A 20 -1.50 -3.61 18.55
C GLN A 20 -2.16 -4.68 19.45
N PRO A 21 -3.31 -4.43 20.12
CA PRO A 21 -3.94 -5.43 21.00
C PRO A 21 -4.66 -6.55 20.26
N LEU A 22 -4.88 -6.42 18.94
CA LEU A 22 -5.53 -7.44 18.13
C LEU A 22 -4.61 -8.66 18.02
N SER A 23 -5.16 -9.87 17.96
CA SER A 23 -4.39 -11.11 17.73
C SER A 23 -4.52 -11.63 16.30
N GLN A 24 -5.61 -11.28 15.61
CA GLN A 24 -5.87 -11.66 14.23
C GLN A 24 -4.93 -10.95 13.24
N PRO A 25 -4.76 -11.46 12.01
CA PRO A 25 -4.17 -10.71 10.91
C PRO A 25 -4.90 -9.38 10.67
N VAL A 26 -4.15 -8.33 10.32
CA VAL A 26 -4.70 -7.00 10.04
C VAL A 26 -4.19 -6.54 8.69
N THR A 27 -5.11 -6.17 7.80
CA THR A 27 -4.74 -5.51 6.54
C THR A 27 -5.08 -4.03 6.60
N PHE A 28 -4.12 -3.18 6.24
CA PHE A 28 -4.33 -1.74 6.11
C PHE A 28 -4.64 -1.43 4.64
N ALA A 29 -5.87 -0.95 4.40
CA ALA A 29 -6.27 -0.52 3.08
C ALA A 29 -5.64 0.84 2.75
N VAL A 30 -4.79 0.89 1.73
CA VAL A 30 -4.06 2.10 1.31
C VAL A 30 -4.29 2.41 -0.16
N ARG A 31 -4.37 3.69 -0.53
CA ARG A 31 -4.57 4.12 -1.92
C ARG A 31 -3.26 4.07 -2.68
N ALA A 32 -3.24 3.40 -3.83
CA ALA A 32 -2.05 3.29 -4.68
C ALA A 32 -1.41 4.65 -4.97
N ALA A 33 -2.21 5.67 -5.29
CA ALA A 33 -1.75 7.03 -5.58
C ALA A 33 -1.03 7.73 -4.40
N LEU A 34 -1.26 7.29 -3.16
CA LEU A 34 -0.68 7.89 -1.97
C LEU A 34 0.53 7.13 -1.43
N VAL A 35 0.70 5.85 -1.79
CA VAL A 35 1.78 5.01 -1.27
C VAL A 35 3.18 5.53 -1.62
N PRO A 36 3.47 5.99 -2.86
CA PRO A 36 4.80 6.49 -3.20
C PRO A 36 5.28 7.61 -2.27
N GLY A 37 4.39 8.50 -1.86
CA GLY A 37 4.67 9.57 -0.92
C GLY A 37 4.69 9.15 0.56
N SER A 38 4.57 7.85 0.86
CA SER A 38 4.39 7.34 2.23
C SER A 38 5.12 6.04 2.52
N VAL A 39 6.05 5.66 1.65
CA VAL A 39 6.83 4.43 1.82
C VAL A 39 7.48 4.34 3.20
N PRO A 40 8.18 5.37 3.73
CA PRO A 40 8.81 5.27 5.05
C PRO A 40 7.81 4.99 6.18
N GLN A 41 6.65 5.67 6.15
CA GLN A 41 5.60 5.55 7.15
C GLN A 41 4.95 4.16 7.10
N LEU A 42 4.63 3.69 5.90
CA LEU A 42 3.98 2.39 5.71
C LEU A 42 4.95 1.22 5.97
N GLN A 43 6.24 1.36 5.64
CA GLN A 43 7.25 0.38 6.00
C GLN A 43 7.40 0.27 7.52
N TRP A 44 7.46 1.40 8.22
CA TRP A 44 7.49 1.40 9.69
C TRP A 44 6.26 0.71 10.27
N LEU A 45 5.05 1.00 9.74
CA LEU A 45 3.83 0.34 10.18
C LEU A 45 3.92 -1.18 10.00
N MET A 46 4.34 -1.64 8.82
CA MET A 46 4.48 -3.06 8.48
C MET A 46 5.52 -3.80 9.34
N GLN A 47 6.49 -3.10 9.91
CA GLN A 47 7.48 -3.66 10.83
C GLN A 47 6.95 -3.86 12.25
N GLN A 48 5.85 -3.20 12.64
CA GLN A 48 5.33 -3.29 14.01
C GLN A 48 4.77 -4.68 14.36
N SER A 49 4.40 -5.47 13.35
CA SER A 49 3.89 -6.83 13.53
C SER A 49 4.00 -7.64 12.25
N HIS A 50 4.39 -8.90 12.35
CA HIS A 50 4.37 -9.84 11.21
C HIS A 50 2.95 -10.13 10.71
N ARG A 51 1.92 -9.82 11.52
CA ARG A 51 0.50 -10.01 11.19
C ARG A 51 -0.07 -8.90 10.30
N TYR A 52 0.68 -7.83 10.10
CA TYR A 52 0.23 -6.68 9.32
C TYR A 52 0.46 -6.92 7.83
N THR A 53 -0.54 -6.58 7.02
CA THR A 53 -0.49 -6.62 5.56
C THR A 53 -0.97 -5.30 4.99
N LEU A 54 -0.67 -5.02 3.72
CA LEU A 54 -1.27 -3.92 2.98
C LEU A 54 -2.23 -4.46 1.93
N THR A 55 -3.39 -3.82 1.81
CA THR A 55 -4.25 -3.94 0.62
C THR A 55 -4.16 -2.62 -0.13
N VAL A 56 -3.42 -2.61 -1.24
CA VAL A 56 -3.26 -1.46 -2.12
C VAL A 56 -4.43 -1.42 -3.08
N TRP A 57 -5.26 -0.39 -2.99
CA TRP A 57 -6.47 -0.26 -3.79
C TRP A 57 -6.51 1.07 -4.54
N THR A 58 -7.38 1.16 -5.54
CA THR A 58 -7.53 2.36 -6.38
C THR A 58 -8.97 2.80 -6.48
N GLY A 59 -9.24 4.09 -6.28
CA GLY A 59 -10.50 4.73 -6.60
C GLY A 59 -10.57 5.17 -8.06
N LYS A 60 -11.78 5.49 -8.55
CA LYS A 60 -12.02 5.92 -9.95
C LYS A 60 -11.29 7.20 -10.34
N GLU A 61 -11.02 8.08 -9.37
CA GLU A 61 -10.36 9.38 -9.58
C GLU A 61 -8.88 9.35 -9.21
N ASP A 62 -8.36 8.20 -8.76
CA ASP A 62 -6.96 8.09 -8.37
C ASP A 62 -6.08 8.10 -9.62
N MET A 63 -5.11 9.02 -9.65
CA MET A 63 -4.08 9.07 -10.68
C MET A 63 -2.85 8.31 -10.19
N TYR A 64 -2.51 7.22 -10.86
CA TYR A 64 -1.33 6.40 -10.60
C TYR A 64 -0.89 5.73 -11.91
N SER A 65 0.39 5.41 -12.02
CA SER A 65 0.95 4.69 -13.17
C SER A 65 1.30 3.23 -12.84
N ILE A 66 1.65 2.44 -13.86
CA ILE A 66 2.16 1.09 -13.66
C ILE A 66 3.51 1.13 -12.92
N GLU A 67 4.33 2.15 -13.16
CA GLU A 67 5.59 2.40 -12.45
C GLU A 67 5.34 2.65 -10.96
N ASP A 68 4.28 3.36 -10.57
CA ASP A 68 3.91 3.51 -9.16
C ASP A 68 3.60 2.14 -8.53
N LEU A 69 2.85 1.27 -9.21
CA LEU A 69 2.54 -0.07 -8.70
C LEU A 69 3.79 -0.97 -8.60
N LEU A 70 4.71 -0.87 -9.57
CA LEU A 70 5.99 -1.57 -9.54
C LEU A 70 6.87 -1.05 -8.39
N PHE A 71 6.93 0.27 -8.20
CA PHE A 71 7.64 0.90 -7.10
C PHE A 71 7.13 0.41 -5.75
N ILE A 72 5.80 0.34 -5.58
CA ILE A 72 5.19 -0.25 -4.38
C ILE A 72 5.66 -1.71 -4.23
N ARG A 73 5.60 -2.51 -5.29
CA ARG A 73 5.99 -3.94 -5.26
C ARG A 73 7.46 -4.15 -4.88
N GLU A 74 8.34 -3.22 -5.22
CA GLU A 74 9.77 -3.27 -4.90
C GLU A 74 10.06 -2.85 -3.45
N ASN A 75 9.25 -1.99 -2.86
CA ASN A 75 9.49 -1.43 -1.52
C ASN A 75 8.87 -2.26 -0.37
N PHE A 76 8.03 -3.25 -0.67
CA PHE A 76 7.35 -4.05 0.34
C PHE A 76 7.51 -5.55 0.09
N ASP A 77 7.35 -6.35 1.15
CA ASP A 77 7.31 -7.80 1.05
C ASP A 77 6.13 -8.25 0.19
N LYS A 78 6.43 -8.85 -0.96
CA LYS A 78 5.46 -9.31 -1.96
C LYS A 78 4.46 -10.32 -1.41
N SER A 79 4.78 -11.02 -0.33
CA SER A 79 3.87 -11.96 0.34
C SER A 79 2.86 -11.29 1.28
N ARG A 80 3.05 -10.01 1.59
CA ARG A 80 2.27 -9.22 2.57
C ARG A 80 1.59 -8.00 1.95
N VAL A 81 1.61 -7.88 0.63
CA VAL A 81 0.94 -6.82 -0.13
C VAL A 81 -0.01 -7.43 -1.15
N TYR A 82 -1.28 -7.06 -1.03
CA TYR A 82 -2.35 -7.46 -1.94
C TYR A 82 -2.82 -6.25 -2.75
N TYR A 83 -3.26 -6.48 -3.98
CA TYR A 83 -3.63 -5.44 -4.92
C TYR A 83 -5.10 -5.60 -5.30
N ASP A 84 -5.89 -4.54 -5.10
CA ASP A 84 -7.28 -4.41 -5.52
C ASP A 84 -7.38 -3.26 -6.55
N ILE A 85 -7.01 -3.59 -7.79
CA ILE A 85 -6.79 -2.65 -8.89
C ILE A 85 -7.81 -2.93 -9.98
N PHE A 86 -8.43 -1.87 -10.51
CA PHE A 86 -9.38 -1.99 -11.62
C PHE A 86 -8.69 -2.26 -12.96
N GLU A 87 -9.43 -2.83 -13.91
CA GLU A 87 -9.00 -2.93 -15.30
C GLU A 87 -9.07 -1.56 -15.99
N PRO A 88 -8.18 -1.26 -16.95
CA PRO A 88 -7.16 -2.14 -17.54
C PRO A 88 -5.81 -2.23 -16.79
N GLN A 89 -5.58 -1.38 -15.78
CA GLN A 89 -4.28 -1.27 -15.11
C GLN A 89 -3.84 -2.57 -14.43
N ASN A 90 -4.79 -3.33 -13.88
CA ASN A 90 -4.50 -4.63 -13.28
C ASN A 90 -3.89 -5.62 -14.29
N SER A 91 -4.43 -5.69 -15.51
CA SER A 91 -3.87 -6.53 -16.57
C SER A 91 -2.47 -6.08 -16.99
N GLU A 92 -2.24 -4.78 -17.13
CA GLU A 92 -0.93 -4.23 -17.47
C GLU A 92 0.10 -4.49 -16.37
N PHE A 93 -0.29 -4.33 -15.11
CA PHE A 93 0.56 -4.60 -13.96
C PHE A 93 0.96 -6.08 -13.90
N LYS A 94 0.01 -7.01 -14.08
CA LYS A 94 0.28 -8.45 -14.12
C LYS A 94 1.28 -8.82 -15.22
N LYS A 95 1.06 -8.31 -16.44
CA LYS A 95 2.00 -8.48 -17.57
C LYS A 95 3.41 -7.98 -17.21
N ALA A 96 3.51 -6.81 -16.57
CA ALA A 96 4.79 -6.23 -16.19
C ALA A 96 5.55 -7.08 -15.14
N ILE A 97 4.85 -7.85 -14.31
CA ILE A 97 5.46 -8.73 -13.30
C ILE A 97 5.53 -10.20 -13.73
N GLY A 98 5.22 -10.52 -14.98
CA GLY A 98 5.31 -11.86 -15.57
C GLY A 98 4.23 -12.83 -15.10
N ILE A 99 3.04 -12.32 -14.74
CA ILE A 99 1.82 -13.09 -14.42
C ILE A 99 0.78 -12.85 -15.51
#